data_AF-A0A9E0TU84-F1
#
_entry.id   AF-A0A9E0TU84-F1
#
_cell.length_a   1.000
_cell.length_b   1.000
_cell.length_c   1.000
_cell.angle_alpha   90.00
_cell.angle_beta   90.00
_cell.angle_gamma   90.00
#
_symmetry.space_group_name_H-M   'P 1'
#
loop_
_entity.id
_entity.type
_entity.pdbx_description
1 polymer ?
#
loop_
_entity_poly.entity_id
_entity_poly.type
_entity_poly.pdbx_seq_one_letter_code
_entity_poly.pdbx_strand_id
1 'polypeptide(L)'
;MFKKLACIATLLISNLLNASESDQLDIRIPVVDMQDFYNPEKQDQFMTTLYGAMTQIGFFAVRNTGVDSNVVREAYAQAEQFFKKETDFKMRSFAKELNGQRGFVPSEAAKGNRAKDCKEFYHIGRELPLHQLQEFGLRSNVWPEQRALRKPCQHSMLNSKSM
;
A
#
# COMPACT_ATOMS: atom_id res chain seq x y z
N MET A 1 -56.81 -3.58 -23.71
CA MET A 1 -55.32 -3.43 -23.62
C MET A 1 -54.85 -2.45 -22.54
N PHE A 2 -55.67 -1.50 -22.06
CA PHE A 2 -55.20 -0.43 -21.15
C PHE A 2 -55.05 -0.79 -19.65
N LYS A 3 -55.48 -1.98 -19.20
CA LYS A 3 -55.38 -2.36 -17.78
C LYS A 3 -54.05 -3.02 -17.35
N LYS A 4 -53.20 -3.45 -18.30
CA LYS A 4 -51.87 -4.04 -17.99
C LYS A 4 -50.74 -3.01 -17.83
N LEU A 5 -50.91 -1.79 -18.37
CA LEU A 5 -49.91 -0.73 -18.27
C LEU A 5 -49.86 -0.08 -16.87
N ALA A 6 -51.00 -0.05 -16.15
CA ALA A 6 -51.08 0.56 -14.83
C ALA A 6 -50.25 -0.21 -13.78
N CYS A 7 -50.31 -1.55 -13.74
CA CYS A 7 -49.55 -2.35 -12.76
C CYS A 7 -48.03 -2.26 -12.94
N ILE A 8 -47.54 -2.14 -14.18
CA ILE A 8 -46.09 -2.06 -14.45
C ILE A 8 -45.56 -0.68 -14.03
N ALA A 9 -46.32 0.39 -14.26
CA ALA A 9 -45.96 1.73 -13.81
C ALA A 9 -45.94 1.81 -12.27
N THR A 10 -46.89 1.19 -11.57
CA THR A 10 -46.89 1.17 -10.10
C THR A 10 -45.71 0.39 -9.53
N LEU A 11 -45.33 -0.76 -10.13
CA LEU A 11 -44.16 -1.55 -9.71
C LEU A 11 -42.82 -0.82 -9.92
N LEU A 12 -42.69 -0.09 -11.03
CA LEU A 12 -41.52 0.76 -11.30
C LEU A 12 -41.43 1.93 -10.31
N ILE A 13 -42.56 2.55 -9.98
CA ILE A 13 -42.61 3.67 -9.02
C ILE A 13 -42.30 3.18 -7.59
N SER A 14 -42.73 1.97 -7.19
CA SER A 14 -42.34 1.41 -5.88
C SER A 14 -40.84 1.10 -5.77
N ASN A 15 -40.17 0.68 -6.85
CA ASN A 15 -38.70 0.51 -6.85
C ASN A 15 -37.95 1.86 -6.90
N LEU A 16 -38.54 2.89 -7.51
CA LEU A 16 -37.98 4.25 -7.55
C LEU A 16 -38.19 5.03 -6.25
N LEU A 17 -39.25 4.75 -5.49
CA LEU A 17 -39.50 5.37 -4.17
C LEU A 17 -38.72 4.69 -3.03
N ASN A 18 -38.24 3.46 -3.23
CA ASN A 18 -37.30 2.80 -2.30
C ASN A 18 -35.83 3.18 -2.54
N ALA A 19 -35.53 3.99 -3.58
CA ALA A 19 -34.20 4.52 -3.83
C ALA A 19 -33.94 5.80 -3.01
N SER A 20 -34.22 5.76 -1.70
CA SER A 20 -33.82 6.82 -0.77
C SER A 20 -33.66 6.28 0.66
N GLU A 21 -32.93 5.18 0.82
CA GLU A 21 -32.08 5.07 1.99
C GLU A 21 -30.70 5.56 1.57
N SER A 22 -30.16 6.52 2.31
CA SER A 22 -28.82 7.04 2.08
C SER A 22 -27.84 5.87 1.93
N ASP A 23 -27.26 5.68 0.74
CA ASP A 23 -25.96 5.00 0.57
C ASP A 23 -24.91 5.86 1.29
N GLN A 24 -24.98 5.85 2.61
CA GLN A 24 -24.03 6.49 3.47
C GLN A 24 -22.84 5.56 3.44
N LEU A 25 -21.82 5.93 2.64
CA LEU A 25 -20.57 5.21 2.55
C LEU A 25 -20.09 4.93 3.97
N ASP A 26 -20.09 3.66 4.39
CA ASP A 26 -19.54 3.28 5.68
C ASP A 26 -18.03 3.56 5.63
N ILE A 27 -17.63 4.64 6.27
CA ILE A 27 -16.22 5.10 6.32
C ILE A 27 -15.36 4.22 7.22
N ARG A 28 -15.91 3.17 7.85
CA ARG A 28 -15.13 2.20 8.61
C ARG A 28 -14.21 1.44 7.67
N ILE A 29 -12.91 1.46 7.96
CA ILE A 29 -11.92 0.67 7.24
C ILE A 29 -12.13 -0.81 7.59
N PRO A 30 -12.50 -1.67 6.62
CA PRO A 30 -12.67 -3.09 6.88
C PRO A 30 -11.35 -3.72 7.32
N VAL A 31 -11.40 -4.64 8.28
CA VAL A 31 -10.23 -5.38 8.74
C VAL A 31 -10.37 -6.83 8.30
N VAL A 32 -9.41 -7.32 7.52
CA VAL A 32 -9.32 -8.74 7.15
C VAL A 32 -8.23 -9.44 7.97
N ASP A 33 -8.48 -10.70 8.30
CA ASP A 33 -7.51 -11.55 9.00
C ASP A 33 -6.81 -12.46 8.00
N MET A 34 -5.49 -12.35 7.88
CA MET A 34 -4.75 -13.18 6.92
C MET A 34 -4.86 -14.68 7.25
N GLN A 35 -5.14 -15.06 8.50
CA GLN A 35 -5.34 -16.47 8.84
C GLN A 35 -6.63 -17.05 8.25
N ASP A 36 -7.66 -16.22 8.07
CA ASP A 36 -8.94 -16.67 7.49
C ASP A 36 -8.78 -17.01 5.99
N PHE A 37 -7.80 -16.43 5.30
CA PHE A 37 -7.46 -16.81 3.92
C PHE A 37 -6.95 -18.26 3.80
N TYR A 38 -6.23 -18.74 4.82
CA TYR A 38 -5.68 -20.11 4.86
C TYR A 38 -6.64 -21.13 5.50
N ASN A 39 -7.78 -20.69 6.04
CA ASN A 39 -8.80 -21.56 6.61
C ASN A 39 -9.89 -21.85 5.56
N PRO A 40 -10.05 -23.09 5.06
CA PRO A 40 -11.04 -23.43 4.04
C PRO A 40 -12.48 -23.05 4.40
N GLU A 41 -12.85 -23.07 5.68
CA GLU A 41 -14.21 -22.74 6.13
C GLU A 41 -14.50 -21.23 6.11
N LYS A 42 -13.45 -20.40 6.13
CA LYS A 42 -13.58 -18.93 6.22
C LYS A 42 -13.07 -18.19 4.98
N GLN A 43 -12.41 -18.90 4.07
CA GLN A 43 -11.79 -18.33 2.88
C GLN A 43 -12.80 -17.56 2.02
N ASP A 44 -14.01 -18.10 1.82
CA ASP A 44 -15.06 -17.42 1.05
C ASP A 44 -15.51 -16.10 1.70
N GLN A 45 -15.61 -16.07 3.03
CA GLN A 45 -15.95 -14.85 3.77
C GLN A 45 -14.83 -13.82 3.68
N PHE A 46 -13.57 -14.27 3.80
CA PHE A 46 -12.39 -13.41 3.60
C PHE A 46 -12.39 -12.78 2.21
N MET A 47 -12.59 -13.58 1.15
CA MET A 47 -12.60 -13.10 -0.24
C MET A 47 -13.76 -12.13 -0.49
N THR A 48 -14.95 -12.43 0.04
CA THR A 48 -16.12 -11.55 -0.05
C THR A 48 -15.84 -10.19 0.60
N THR A 49 -15.28 -10.20 1.81
CA THR A 49 -14.95 -8.97 2.55
C THR A 49 -13.88 -8.15 1.83
N LEU A 50 -12.84 -8.81 1.33
CA LEU A 50 -11.75 -8.18 0.59
C LEU A 50 -12.27 -7.50 -0.69
N TYR A 51 -13.09 -8.21 -1.46
CA TYR A 51 -13.70 -7.68 -2.68
C TYR A 51 -14.58 -6.47 -2.39
N GLY A 52 -15.43 -6.54 -1.37
CA GLY A 52 -16.25 -5.41 -0.92
C GLY A 52 -15.40 -4.20 -0.55
N ALA A 53 -14.36 -4.39 0.26
CA ALA A 53 -13.46 -3.32 0.68
C ALA A 53 -12.74 -2.65 -0.50
N MET A 54 -12.25 -3.44 -1.46
CA MET A 54 -11.57 -2.94 -2.66
C MET A 54 -12.52 -2.16 -3.59
N THR A 55 -13.76 -2.62 -3.74
CA THR A 55 -14.72 -2.05 -4.72
C THR A 55 -15.52 -0.87 -4.18
N GLN A 56 -15.76 -0.82 -2.87
CA GLN A 56 -16.58 0.23 -2.25
C GLN A 56 -15.75 1.35 -1.62
N ILE A 57 -14.65 1.00 -0.94
CA ILE A 57 -13.85 1.94 -0.14
C ILE A 57 -12.48 2.19 -0.79
N GLY A 58 -11.89 1.17 -1.42
CA GLY A 58 -10.54 1.20 -1.98
C GLY A 58 -9.43 0.97 -0.95
N PHE A 59 -9.78 0.75 0.32
CA PHE A 59 -8.85 0.52 1.43
C PHE A 59 -9.37 -0.55 2.40
N PHE A 60 -8.45 -1.28 3.02
CA PHE A 60 -8.70 -2.23 4.12
C PHE A 60 -7.44 -2.33 4.99
N ALA A 61 -7.61 -2.76 6.23
CA ALA A 61 -6.52 -3.13 7.11
C ALA A 61 -6.36 -4.66 7.13
N VAL A 62 -5.11 -5.13 7.26
CA VAL A 62 -4.80 -6.55 7.39
C VAL A 62 -4.20 -6.78 8.77
N ARG A 63 -4.66 -7.80 9.48
CA ARG A 63 -4.03 -8.30 10.71
C ARG A 63 -3.48 -9.70 10.52
N ASN A 64 -2.63 -10.13 11.45
CA ASN A 64 -1.99 -11.45 11.44
C ASN A 64 -1.23 -11.74 10.13
N THR A 65 -0.54 -10.74 9.58
CA THR A 65 0.16 -10.78 8.29
C THR A 65 1.34 -11.77 8.23
N GLY A 66 1.71 -12.38 9.35
CA GLY A 66 2.90 -13.23 9.46
C GLY A 66 4.22 -12.46 9.54
N VAL A 67 4.19 -11.12 9.52
CA VAL A 67 5.39 -10.29 9.67
C VAL A 67 5.73 -10.14 11.15
N ASP A 68 6.95 -10.50 11.54
CA ASP A 68 7.42 -10.32 12.92
C ASP A 68 7.42 -8.83 13.31
N SER A 69 6.70 -8.51 14.38
CA SER A 69 6.65 -7.17 14.97
C SER A 69 8.03 -6.60 15.32
N ASN A 70 9.01 -7.46 15.62
CA ASN A 70 10.38 -7.03 15.88
C ASN A 70 11.04 -6.44 14.64
N VAL A 71 10.86 -7.07 13.48
CA VAL A 71 11.38 -6.57 12.20
C VAL A 71 10.80 -5.21 11.86
N VAL A 72 9.49 -5.02 12.09
CA VAL A 72 8.81 -3.73 11.89
C VAL A 72 9.40 -2.66 12.81
N ARG A 73 9.54 -2.98 14.11
CA ARG A 73 10.09 -2.04 15.10
C ARG A 73 11.53 -1.64 14.79
N GLU A 74 12.37 -2.60 14.39
CA GLU A 74 13.74 -2.35 13.96
C GLU A 74 13.80 -1.48 12.71
N ALA A 75 12.89 -1.69 11.75
CA ALA A 75 12.79 -0.85 10.55
C ALA A 75 12.50 0.60 10.91
N TYR A 76 11.51 0.85 11.79
CA TYR A 76 11.18 2.19 12.26
C TYR A 76 12.33 2.84 13.04
N ALA A 77 12.99 2.09 13.94
CA ALA A 77 14.12 2.60 14.71
C ALA A 77 15.29 3.02 13.79
N GLN A 78 15.58 2.23 12.74
CA GLN A 78 16.63 2.58 11.78
C GLN A 78 16.24 3.77 10.88
N ALA A 79 14.97 3.87 10.48
CA ALA A 79 14.45 5.02 9.76
C ALA A 79 14.59 6.30 10.60
N GLU A 80 14.15 6.27 11.85
CA GLU A 80 14.27 7.40 12.77
C GLU A 80 15.73 7.82 12.99
N GLN A 81 16.63 6.86 13.21
CA GLN A 81 18.06 7.14 13.36
C GLN A 81 18.67 7.78 12.12
N PHE A 82 18.25 7.37 10.93
CA PHE A 82 18.72 7.95 9.66
C PHE A 82 18.20 9.38 9.47
N PHE A 83 16.89 9.62 9.65
CA PHE A 83 16.31 10.93 9.38
C PHE A 83 16.70 12.00 10.41
N LYS A 84 17.11 11.59 11.62
CA LYS A 84 17.75 12.45 12.64
C LYS A 84 19.17 12.92 12.29
N LYS A 85 19.82 12.35 11.27
CA LYS A 85 21.17 12.79 10.85
C LYS A 85 21.11 14.14 10.14
N GLU A 86 22.24 14.84 10.17
CA GLU A 86 22.46 16.06 9.40
C GLU A 86 22.18 15.87 7.91
N THR A 87 21.66 16.90 7.27
CA THR A 87 21.31 16.88 5.84
C THR A 87 22.48 16.41 4.97
N ASP A 88 23.70 16.87 5.25
CA ASP A 88 24.89 16.49 4.50
C ASP A 88 25.15 14.98 4.52
N PHE A 89 24.86 14.31 5.64
CA PHE A 89 24.97 12.86 5.74
C PHE A 89 23.91 12.17 4.88
N LYS A 90 22.65 12.62 4.96
CA LYS A 90 21.54 12.04 4.19
C LYS A 90 21.77 12.20 2.68
N MET A 91 22.25 13.38 2.27
CA MET A 91 22.54 13.73 0.87
C MET A 91 23.63 12.86 0.22
N ARG A 92 24.51 12.19 0.98
CA ARG A 92 25.47 11.23 0.41
C ARG A 92 24.82 10.03 -0.28
N SER A 93 23.57 9.73 0.10
CA SER A 93 22.76 8.67 -0.51
C SER A 93 21.76 9.20 -1.53
N PHE A 94 21.82 10.48 -1.90
CA PHE A 94 21.02 11.06 -2.97
C PHE A 94 21.71 10.84 -4.33
N ALA A 95 21.07 10.03 -5.17
CA ALA A 95 21.51 9.72 -6.52
C ALA A 95 20.61 10.45 -7.53
N LYS A 96 21.00 11.68 -7.91
CA LYS A 96 20.20 12.55 -8.78
C LYS A 96 19.89 11.90 -10.14
N GLU A 97 20.84 11.15 -10.67
CA GLU A 97 20.75 10.41 -11.92
C GLU A 97 19.68 9.31 -11.91
N LEU A 98 19.22 8.89 -10.73
CA LEU A 98 18.15 7.91 -10.58
C LEU A 98 16.76 8.55 -10.51
N ASN A 99 16.65 9.88 -10.62
CA ASN A 99 15.39 10.62 -10.54
C ASN A 99 14.57 10.25 -9.30
N GLY A 100 15.26 10.05 -8.17
CA GLY A 100 14.62 9.67 -6.92
C GLY A 100 14.10 8.24 -6.85
N GLN A 101 14.37 7.35 -7.81
CA GLN A 101 13.87 5.96 -7.74
C GLN A 101 14.54 5.10 -6.65
N ARG A 102 15.70 5.53 -6.14
CA ARG A 102 16.49 4.84 -5.10
C ARG A 102 17.21 5.88 -4.24
N GLY A 103 17.48 5.51 -2.99
CA GLY A 103 18.24 6.35 -2.07
C GLY A 103 17.40 7.48 -1.46
N PHE A 104 18.09 8.41 -0.82
CA PHE A 104 17.47 9.55 -0.14
C PHE A 104 16.90 10.57 -1.12
N VAL A 105 15.73 11.14 -0.84
CA VAL A 105 15.10 12.22 -1.62
C VAL A 105 14.71 13.35 -0.66
N PRO A 106 15.30 14.55 -0.77
CA PRO A 106 15.11 15.62 0.22
C PRO A 106 13.75 16.34 0.11
N SER A 107 13.12 16.32 -1.06
CA SER A 107 11.79 16.90 -1.28
C SER A 107 11.22 16.42 -2.60
N GLU A 108 9.90 16.26 -2.65
CA GLU A 108 9.15 16.09 -3.89
C GLU A 108 8.22 17.28 -4.11
N ALA A 109 8.05 17.69 -5.36
CA ALA A 109 7.02 18.63 -5.76
C ALA A 109 6.01 17.89 -6.63
N ALA A 110 4.73 17.95 -6.27
CA ALA A 110 3.67 17.38 -7.10
C ALA A 110 3.68 18.06 -8.48
N LYS A 111 3.53 17.27 -9.54
CA LYS A 111 3.51 17.78 -10.92
C LYS A 111 2.43 18.87 -11.07
N GLY A 112 2.85 20.08 -11.43
CA GLY A 112 1.95 21.22 -11.59
C GLY A 112 1.67 22.03 -10.33
N ASN A 113 2.26 21.68 -9.18
CA ASN A 113 2.14 22.46 -7.95
C ASN A 113 3.47 23.18 -7.61
N ARG A 114 3.38 24.44 -7.19
CA ARG A 114 4.53 25.25 -6.76
C ARG A 114 4.95 24.95 -5.31
N ALA A 115 4.02 24.47 -4.49
CA ALA A 115 4.32 24.09 -3.11
C ALA A 115 5.09 22.76 -3.07
N LYS A 116 6.25 22.76 -2.43
CA LYS A 116 6.99 21.54 -2.11
C LYS A 116 6.29 20.82 -0.98
N ASP A 117 6.23 19.50 -1.06
CA ASP A 117 5.76 18.71 0.04
C ASP A 117 6.80 18.69 1.15
N CYS A 118 6.37 18.93 2.40
CA CYS A 118 7.26 18.98 3.57
C CYS A 118 7.59 17.56 4.07
N LYS A 119 8.05 16.71 3.16
CA LYS A 119 8.48 15.34 3.47
C LYS A 119 9.79 15.02 2.77
N GLU A 120 10.57 14.22 3.47
CA GLU A 120 11.77 13.58 2.96
C GLU A 120 11.55 12.07 2.90
N PHE A 121 12.26 11.39 2.01
CA PHE A 121 12.03 9.98 1.73
C PHE A 121 13.33 9.22 1.57
N TYR A 122 13.23 7.90 1.67
CA TYR A 122 14.27 6.97 1.25
C TYR A 122 13.64 5.85 0.44
N HIS A 123 14.01 5.72 -0.83
CA HIS A 123 13.47 4.68 -1.69
C HIS A 123 14.38 3.44 -1.74
N ILE A 124 13.78 2.30 -1.41
CA ILE A 124 14.42 0.99 -1.39
C ILE A 124 13.64 0.08 -2.33
N GLY A 125 14.30 -0.44 -3.35
CA GLY A 125 13.78 -1.46 -4.24
C GLY A 125 14.23 -2.87 -3.84
N ARG A 126 13.82 -3.85 -4.65
CA ARG A 126 14.20 -5.25 -4.49
C ARG A 126 15.71 -5.44 -4.73
N GLU A 127 16.38 -6.16 -3.84
CA GLU A 127 17.75 -6.62 -4.10
C GLU A 127 17.72 -7.85 -5.00
N LEU A 128 18.27 -7.73 -6.22
CA LEU A 128 18.38 -8.79 -7.21
C LEU A 128 19.80 -8.81 -7.80
N PRO A 129 20.25 -9.95 -8.36
CA PRO A 129 21.43 -9.99 -9.22
C PRO A 129 21.35 -8.96 -10.35
N LEU A 130 22.50 -8.39 -10.73
CA LEU A 130 22.57 -7.29 -11.70
C LEU A 130 21.91 -7.62 -13.04
N HIS A 131 22.05 -8.86 -13.53
CA HIS A 131 21.43 -9.29 -14.79
C HIS A 131 19.90 -9.20 -14.75
N GLN A 132 19.27 -9.58 -13.63
CA GLN A 132 17.82 -9.49 -13.46
C GLN A 132 17.36 -8.03 -13.32
N LEU A 133 18.14 -7.20 -12.62
CA LEU A 133 17.84 -5.77 -12.55
C LEU A 133 17.82 -5.15 -13.96
N GLN A 134 18.79 -5.49 -14.80
CA GLN A 134 18.85 -5.02 -16.18
C GLN A 134 17.67 -5.52 -17.02
N GLU A 135 17.32 -6.81 -16.91
CA GLU A 135 16.17 -7.41 -17.59
C GLU A 135 14.85 -6.70 -17.26
N PHE A 136 14.63 -6.38 -15.97
CA PHE A 136 13.43 -5.67 -15.52
C PHE A 136 13.51 -4.14 -15.63
N GLY A 137 14.62 -3.59 -16.15
CA GLY A 137 14.84 -2.14 -16.19
C GLY A 137 14.91 -1.48 -14.79
N LEU A 138 15.24 -2.24 -13.76
CA LEU A 138 15.35 -1.79 -12.37
C LEU A 138 16.76 -1.30 -12.04
N ARG A 139 16.86 -0.44 -11.02
CA ARG A 139 18.12 0.11 -10.52
C ARG A 139 18.52 -0.53 -9.19
N SER A 140 19.82 -0.67 -8.95
CA SER A 140 20.37 -1.11 -7.67
C SER A 140 20.04 -0.13 -6.55
N ASN A 141 19.89 -0.64 -5.33
CA ASN A 141 19.73 0.21 -4.15
C ASN A 141 20.98 1.04 -3.88
N VAL A 142 20.76 2.28 -3.46
CA VAL A 142 21.79 3.16 -2.87
C VAL A 142 21.60 3.08 -1.36
N TRP A 143 22.64 2.69 -0.64
CA TRP A 143 22.60 2.51 0.82
C TRP A 143 23.46 3.58 1.51
N PRO A 144 23.09 4.04 2.71
CA PRO A 144 23.97 4.92 3.48
C PRO A 144 25.20 4.11 3.95
N GLU A 145 26.34 4.79 4.18
CA GLU A 145 27.62 4.17 4.53
C GLU A 145 27.54 3.17 5.70
N GLN A 146 26.65 3.41 6.67
CA GLN A 146 26.46 2.55 7.85
C GLN A 146 25.58 1.31 7.59
N ARG A 147 25.09 1.09 6.36
CA ARG A 147 24.08 0.07 5.99
C ARG A 147 22.84 0.06 6.89
N ALA A 148 22.62 1.12 7.65
CA ALA A 148 21.34 1.40 8.31
C ALA A 148 20.26 1.35 7.24
N LEU A 149 19.08 0.82 7.58
CA LEU A 149 17.95 0.47 6.71
C LEU A 149 18.07 -0.85 5.95
N ARG A 150 19.27 -1.41 5.74
CA ARG A 150 19.43 -2.61 4.89
C ARG A 150 18.89 -3.88 5.52
N LYS A 151 19.25 -4.14 6.78
CA LYS A 151 18.92 -5.41 7.49
C LYS A 151 17.40 -5.67 7.60
N PRO A 152 16.57 -4.73 8.10
CA PRO A 152 15.13 -4.99 8.22
C PRO A 152 14.44 -5.13 6.86
N CYS A 153 14.88 -4.37 5.85
CA CYS A 153 14.29 -4.41 4.51
C CYS A 153 14.64 -5.68 3.73
N GLN A 154 15.72 -6.37 4.06
CA GLN A 154 16.07 -7.67 3.45
C GLN A 154 15.21 -8.81 4.01
N HIS A 155 14.85 -8.77 5.29
CA HIS A 155 14.10 -9.84 5.94
C HIS A 155 12.66 -9.96 5.41
N SER A 156 12.01 -8.83 5.08
CA SER A 156 10.64 -8.85 4.56
C SER A 156 10.52 -9.21 3.08
N MET A 157 11.59 -9.02 2.28
CA MET A 157 11.55 -9.24 0.82
C MET A 157 11.97 -10.66 0.38
N LEU A 158 12.55 -11.46 1.29
CA LEU A 158 13.12 -12.78 0.95
C LEU A 158 12.32 -13.97 1.51
N ASN A 159 11.40 -13.76 2.45
CA ASN A 159 10.63 -14.84 3.07
C ASN A 159 9.31 -15.20 2.36
N SER A 160 9.11 -14.77 1.11
CA SER A 160 7.95 -15.21 0.30
C SER A 160 8.15 -16.59 -0.35
N LYS A 161 9.21 -17.33 0.03
CA LYS A 161 9.35 -18.74 -0.32
C LYS A 161 8.91 -19.56 0.90
N SER A 162 7.89 -20.38 0.66
CA SER A 162 7.28 -21.38 1.55
C SER A 162 6.58 -20.87 2.81
N MET A 163 5.28 -20.57 2.69
CA MET A 163 4.23 -21.21 3.49
C MET A 163 3.05 -21.52 2.57
#